data_AF-A0A5B8JIV7-F1
#
_entry.id   AF-A0A5B8JIV7-F1
#
_cell.length_a   1.000
_cell.length_b   1.000
_cell.length_c   1.000
_cell.angle_alpha   90.00
_cell.angle_beta   90.00
_cell.angle_gamma   90.00
#
_symmetry.space_group_name_H-M   'P 1'
#
loop_
_entity.id
_entity.type
_entity.pdbx_description
1 polymer ?
#
loop_
_entity_poly.entity_id
_entity_poly.type
_entity_poly.pdbx_seq_one_letter_code
_entity_poly.pdbx_strand_id
1 'polypeptide(L)'
;MRPSTPRSSRPYLTGAAALVAQHLTRRRTALNQAVFLRPLSTRMPRVISYVRTTPGTDPDPVFTRLRGFARLHDWHVGHELYDTAGDTPQESIAWQRARRLMHEGFADGVVVPDRSHISGDDRAYLAEIEFVGERQCFTALLVPESEL
;
A
#
# COMPACT_ATOMS: atom_id res chain seq x y z
N MET A 1 22.85 31.60 -23.04
CA MET A 1 22.56 30.16 -23.29
C MET A 1 21.84 29.64 -22.04
N ARG A 2 20.51 29.42 -22.09
CA ARG A 2 19.76 28.88 -20.94
C ARG A 2 19.67 27.35 -21.10
N PRO A 3 19.96 26.54 -20.07
CA PRO A 3 19.74 25.11 -20.17
C PRO A 3 18.23 24.83 -20.09
N SER A 4 17.70 24.24 -21.16
CA SER A 4 16.36 23.67 -21.19
C SER A 4 16.34 22.43 -20.30
N THR A 5 15.71 22.52 -19.13
CA THR A 5 15.41 21.35 -18.30
C THR A 5 14.43 20.45 -19.05
N PRO A 6 14.69 19.14 -19.21
CA PRO A 6 13.70 18.24 -19.77
C PRO A 6 12.52 18.13 -18.80
N ARG A 7 11.34 18.50 -19.31
CA ARG A 7 10.05 18.24 -18.66
C ARG A 7 9.99 16.75 -18.34
N SER A 8 9.86 16.41 -17.06
CA SER A 8 9.61 15.05 -16.59
C SER A 8 8.34 14.53 -17.27
N SER A 9 8.49 13.72 -18.31
CA SER A 9 7.39 13.04 -19.00
C SER A 9 6.85 11.95 -18.07
N ARG A 10 5.97 12.33 -17.14
CA ARG A 10 5.10 11.36 -16.46
C ARG A 10 4.22 10.74 -17.56
N PRO A 11 4.21 9.41 -17.73
CA PRO A 11 3.28 8.79 -18.65
C PRO A 11 1.86 9.09 -18.18
N TYR A 12 1.05 9.68 -19.05
CA TYR A 12 -0.37 9.82 -18.78
C TYR A 12 -1.02 8.44 -18.95
N LEU A 13 -1.72 7.96 -17.92
CA LEU A 13 -2.57 6.78 -18.04
C LEU A 13 -3.54 6.97 -19.22
N THR A 14 -3.62 5.97 -20.10
CA THR A 14 -4.61 5.95 -21.18
C THR A 14 -6.03 5.89 -20.61
N GLY A 15 -7.05 6.32 -21.37
CA GLY A 15 -8.40 6.55 -20.84
C GLY A 15 -9.00 5.38 -20.04
N ALA A 16 -8.81 4.13 -20.47
CA ALA A 16 -9.29 2.96 -19.73
C ALA A 16 -8.49 2.71 -18.44
N ALA A 17 -7.16 2.79 -18.50
CA ALA A 17 -6.29 2.60 -17.35
C ALA A 17 -6.51 3.70 -16.28
N ALA A 18 -6.77 4.94 -16.70
CA ALA A 18 -7.10 6.05 -15.82
C ALA A 18 -8.45 5.81 -15.09
N LEU A 19 -9.45 5.27 -15.78
CA LEU A 19 -10.74 4.92 -15.17
C LEU A 19 -10.60 3.81 -14.13
N VAL A 20 -9.78 2.78 -14.42
CA VAL A 20 -9.46 1.72 -13.46
C VAL A 20 -8.74 2.29 -12.24
N ALA A 21 -7.69 3.07 -12.43
CA ALA A 21 -6.95 3.71 -11.34
C ALA A 21 -7.86 4.59 -10.46
N GLN A 22 -8.77 5.35 -11.07
CA GLN A 22 -9.76 6.16 -10.35
C GLN A 22 -10.74 5.28 -9.56
N HIS A 23 -11.22 4.19 -10.16
CA HIS A 23 -12.11 3.24 -9.49
C HIS A 23 -11.44 2.63 -8.25
N LEU A 24 -10.22 2.12 -8.41
CA LEU A 24 -9.42 1.55 -7.32
C LEU A 24 -9.15 2.57 -6.21
N THR A 25 -8.74 3.79 -6.58
CA THR A 25 -8.52 4.89 -5.63
C THR A 25 -9.76 5.19 -4.80
N ARG A 26 -10.93 5.32 -5.47
CA ARG A 26 -12.21 5.59 -4.79
C ARG A 26 -12.58 4.47 -3.85
N ARG A 27 -12.40 3.21 -4.27
CA ARG A 27 -12.74 2.05 -3.46
C ARG A 27 -11.86 1.97 -2.21
N ARG A 28 -10.54 2.07 -2.35
CA ARG A 28 -9.60 2.10 -1.22
C ARG A 28 -9.91 3.25 -0.27
N THR A 29 -10.17 4.44 -0.79
CA THR A 29 -10.49 5.63 0.03
C THR A 29 -11.78 5.41 0.83
N ALA A 30 -12.82 4.87 0.21
CA ALA A 30 -14.09 4.58 0.89
C ALA A 30 -13.91 3.53 2.01
N LEU A 31 -13.14 2.47 1.76
CA LEU A 31 -12.82 1.44 2.75
C LEU A 31 -12.03 2.04 3.94
N ASN A 32 -11.01 2.86 3.65
CA ASN A 32 -10.21 3.53 4.69
C ASN A 32 -11.03 4.53 5.51
N GLN A 33 -11.93 5.29 4.88
CA GLN A 33 -12.75 6.29 5.56
C GLN A 33 -13.63 5.64 6.64
N ALA A 34 -14.17 4.44 6.39
CA ALA A 34 -14.95 3.69 7.36
C ALA A 34 -14.14 3.29 8.61
N VAL A 35 -12.82 3.17 8.49
CA VAL A 35 -11.91 2.91 9.62
C VAL A 35 -11.69 4.18 10.43
N PHE A 36 -11.40 5.31 9.77
CA PHE A 36 -11.06 6.57 10.44
C PHE A 36 -12.25 7.31 11.07
N LEU A 37 -13.49 7.06 10.62
CA LEU A 37 -14.70 7.66 11.20
C LEU A 37 -15.10 7.05 12.55
N ARG A 38 -14.44 5.97 12.99
CA ARG A 38 -14.74 5.34 14.28
C ARG A 38 -14.16 6.17 15.42
N PRO A 39 -14.78 6.15 16.63
CA PRO A 39 -14.26 6.86 17.79
C PRO A 39 -12.78 6.49 17.96
N LEU A 40 -11.92 7.50 17.86
CA LEU A 40 -10.48 7.30 17.85
C LEU A 40 -10.09 6.55 19.13
N SER A 41 -9.56 5.35 18.94
CA SER A 41 -8.75 4.74 19.99
C SER A 41 -7.66 5.76 20.32
N THR A 42 -7.43 6.05 21.60
CA THR A 42 -6.40 7.01 22.04
C THR A 42 -4.98 6.53 21.74
N ARG A 43 -4.83 5.32 21.18
CA ARG A 43 -3.54 4.75 20.82
C ARG A 43 -3.16 5.10 19.38
N MET A 44 -1.86 5.33 19.19
CA MET A 44 -1.23 5.47 17.88
C MET A 44 -1.53 4.25 16.99
N PRO A 45 -2.03 4.42 15.75
CA PRO A 45 -2.26 3.31 14.84
C PRO A 45 -0.97 2.52 14.58
N ARG A 46 -1.06 1.19 14.63
CA ARG A 46 0.04 0.26 14.32
C ARG A 46 -0.11 -0.19 12.88
N VAL A 47 0.96 -0.06 12.10
CA VAL A 47 0.96 -0.46 10.69
C VAL A 47 2.03 -1.49 10.41
N ILE A 48 1.74 -2.33 9.42
CA ILE A 48 2.73 -3.20 8.79
C ILE A 48 3.29 -2.43 7.59
N SER A 49 4.60 -2.41 7.41
CA SER A 49 5.20 -2.02 6.14
C SER A 49 5.41 -3.27 5.29
N TYR A 50 4.90 -3.28 4.06
CA TYR A 50 5.02 -4.42 3.16
C TYR A 50 5.64 -4.05 1.81
N VAL A 51 6.63 -4.84 1.38
CA VAL A 51 7.39 -4.58 0.15
C VAL A 51 7.58 -5.88 -0.64
N ARG A 52 7.24 -5.90 -1.93
CA ARG A 52 7.79 -6.88 -2.88
C ARG A 52 9.03 -6.34 -3.54
N THR A 53 10.06 -7.17 -3.63
CA THR A 53 11.36 -6.82 -4.23
C THR A 53 11.73 -7.81 -5.31
N THR A 54 12.54 -7.42 -6.29
CA THR A 54 13.17 -8.41 -7.16
C THR A 54 14.18 -9.26 -6.36
N PRO A 55 14.38 -10.54 -6.70
CA PRO A 55 15.37 -11.38 -6.02
C PRO A 55 16.75 -10.71 -5.96
N GLY A 56 17.34 -10.68 -4.76
CA GLY A 56 18.65 -10.06 -4.51
C GLY A 56 18.62 -8.54 -4.28
N THR A 57 17.46 -7.90 -4.36
CA THR A 57 17.32 -6.47 -4.03
C THR A 57 17.08 -6.29 -2.53
N ASP A 58 17.85 -5.40 -1.92
CA ASP A 58 17.68 -5.00 -0.52
C ASP A 58 16.40 -4.13 -0.35
N PRO A 59 15.43 -4.55 0.49
CA PRO A 59 14.21 -3.79 0.77
C PRO A 59 14.42 -2.59 1.72
N ASP A 60 15.53 -2.52 2.47
CA ASP A 60 15.72 -1.54 3.55
C ASP A 60 15.60 -0.05 3.12
N PRO A 61 16.11 0.37 1.95
CA PRO A 61 15.89 1.74 1.47
C PRO A 61 14.41 2.06 1.27
N VAL A 62 13.61 1.08 0.85
CA VAL A 62 12.16 1.24 0.69
C VAL A 62 11.48 1.28 2.06
N PHE A 63 11.84 0.38 2.98
CA PHE A 63 11.32 0.43 4.35
C PHE A 63 11.63 1.75 5.06
N THR A 64 12.82 2.32 4.83
CA THR A 64 13.18 3.64 5.36
C THR A 64 12.21 4.73 4.91
N ARG A 65 11.78 4.70 3.63
CA ARG A 65 10.76 5.61 3.11
C ARG A 65 9.39 5.36 3.73
N LEU A 66 8.99 4.10 3.87
CA LEU A 66 7.69 3.74 4.47
C LEU A 66 7.62 4.14 5.95
N ARG A 67 8.72 3.98 6.71
CA ARG A 67 8.85 4.49 8.09
C ARG A 67 8.70 5.99 8.15
N GLY A 68 9.35 6.73 7.23
CA GLY A 68 9.22 8.18 7.14
C GLY A 68 7.78 8.60 6.87
N PHE A 69 7.11 7.94 5.91
CA PHE A 69 5.71 8.17 5.60
C PHE A 69 4.78 7.88 6.78
N ALA A 70 4.92 6.71 7.42
CA ALA A 70 4.14 6.36 8.61
C ALA A 70 4.31 7.37 9.75
N ARG A 71 5.54 7.87 9.95
CA ARG A 71 5.83 8.87 10.99
C ARG A 71 5.16 10.21 10.70
N LEU A 72 5.03 10.63 9.43
CA LEU A 72 4.30 11.85 9.05
C LEU A 72 2.79 11.75 9.33
N HIS A 73 2.25 10.54 9.48
CA HIS A 73 0.85 10.27 9.78
C HIS A 73 0.62 9.90 11.25
N ASP A 74 1.62 10.04 12.12
CA ASP A 74 1.57 9.59 13.51
C ASP A 74 1.18 8.12 13.62
N TRP A 75 1.80 7.25 12.80
CA TRP A 75 1.63 5.80 12.85
C TRP A 75 2.91 5.09 13.31
N HIS A 76 2.74 3.97 14.02
CA HIS A 76 3.83 3.09 14.45
C HIS A 76 4.03 1.95 13.47
N VAL A 77 5.21 1.81 12.85
CA VAL A 77 5.56 0.60 12.10
C VAL A 77 5.94 -0.51 13.09
N GLY A 78 5.07 -1.51 13.24
CA GLY A 78 5.30 -2.64 14.16
C GLY A 78 5.95 -3.86 13.49
N HIS A 79 5.77 -4.00 12.18
CA HIS A 79 6.31 -5.11 11.40
C HIS A 79 6.76 -4.63 10.02
N GLU A 80 7.89 -5.14 9.57
CA GLU A 80 8.41 -4.96 8.22
C GLU A 80 8.48 -6.32 7.55
N LEU A 81 7.73 -6.48 6.47
CA LEU A 81 7.53 -7.75 5.78
C LEU A 81 7.88 -7.56 4.32
N TYR A 82 8.71 -8.44 3.78
CA TYR A 82 9.02 -8.43 2.35
C TYR A 82 9.00 -9.83 1.77
N ASP A 83 8.73 -9.89 0.48
CA ASP A 83 8.87 -11.09 -0.35
C ASP A 83 9.61 -10.75 -1.64
N THR A 84 10.09 -11.78 -2.31
CA THR A 84 10.52 -11.69 -3.70
C THR A 84 9.30 -11.63 -4.63
N ALA A 85 9.37 -10.80 -5.66
CA ALA A 85 8.36 -10.68 -6.70
C ALA A 85 8.25 -12.00 -7.48
N GLY A 86 7.03 -12.35 -7.89
CA GLY A 86 6.73 -13.58 -8.64
C GLY A 86 5.43 -14.23 -8.19
N ASP A 87 5.11 -14.09 -6.91
CA ASP A 87 3.94 -14.73 -6.29
C ASP A 87 2.71 -13.83 -6.32
N THR A 88 1.54 -14.47 -6.47
CA THR A 88 0.24 -13.83 -6.20
C THR A 88 0.12 -13.48 -4.71
N PRO A 89 -0.79 -12.57 -4.31
CA PRO A 89 -1.05 -12.32 -2.88
C PRO A 89 -1.30 -13.62 -2.08
N GLN A 90 -1.98 -14.59 -2.70
CA GLN A 90 -2.34 -15.87 -2.08
C GLN A 90 -1.12 -16.76 -1.81
N GLU A 91 -0.09 -16.67 -2.65
CA GLU A 91 1.14 -17.46 -2.55
C GLU A 91 2.22 -16.77 -1.69
N SER A 92 2.20 -15.43 -1.63
CA SER A 92 3.16 -14.62 -0.87
C SER A 92 3.07 -14.88 0.65
N ILE A 93 4.09 -15.56 1.20
CA ILE A 93 4.19 -15.89 2.62
C ILE A 93 4.16 -14.63 3.49
N ALA A 94 4.89 -13.58 3.08
CA ALA A 94 4.93 -12.32 3.83
C ALA A 94 3.58 -11.59 3.77
N TRP A 95 2.85 -11.65 2.65
CA TRP A 95 1.50 -11.09 2.57
C TRP A 95 0.50 -11.87 3.43
N GLN A 96 0.56 -13.20 3.41
CA GLN A 96 -0.29 -14.03 4.28
C GLN A 96 -0.02 -13.73 5.76
N ARG A 97 1.24 -13.48 6.13
CA ARG A 97 1.59 -13.01 7.48
C ARG A 97 1.01 -11.64 7.79
N ALA A 98 1.04 -10.69 6.85
CA ALA A 98 0.42 -9.38 7.00
C ALA A 98 -1.10 -9.51 7.23
N ARG A 99 -1.78 -10.32 6.40
CA ARG A 99 -3.20 -10.64 6.52
C ARG A 99 -3.54 -11.19 7.90
N ARG A 100 -2.73 -12.13 8.40
CA ARG A 100 -2.90 -12.72 9.73
C ARG A 100 -2.75 -11.67 10.83
N LEU A 101 -1.71 -10.84 10.79
CA LEU A 101 -1.48 -9.79 11.80
C LEU A 101 -2.63 -8.77 11.85
N MET A 102 -3.18 -8.38 10.70
CA MET A 102 -4.37 -7.52 10.64
C MET A 102 -5.60 -8.24 11.18
N HIS A 103 -5.82 -9.49 10.79
CA HIS A 103 -6.96 -10.29 11.24
C HIS A 103 -6.97 -10.52 12.75
N GLU A 104 -5.81 -10.79 13.34
CA GLU A 104 -5.64 -11.02 14.79
C GLU A 104 -5.59 -9.69 15.59
N GLY A 105 -5.71 -8.53 14.92
CA GLY A 105 -5.74 -7.22 15.59
C GLY A 105 -4.37 -6.76 16.10
N PHE A 106 -3.27 -7.26 15.55
CA PHE A 106 -1.91 -6.78 15.84
C PHE A 106 -1.52 -5.55 15.02
N ALA A 107 -2.22 -5.28 13.92
CA ALA A 107 -2.06 -4.10 13.09
C ALA A 107 -3.42 -3.49 12.74
N ASP A 108 -3.46 -2.16 12.62
CA ASP A 108 -4.61 -1.36 12.23
C ASP A 108 -4.61 -1.03 10.73
N GLY A 109 -3.51 -1.34 10.04
CA GLY A 109 -3.39 -1.13 8.61
C GLY A 109 -2.05 -1.60 8.04
N VAL A 110 -1.92 -1.43 6.73
CA VAL A 110 -0.71 -1.74 5.99
C VAL A 110 -0.30 -0.52 5.16
N VAL A 111 1.00 -0.26 5.14
CA VAL A 111 1.64 0.77 4.31
C VAL A 111 2.49 0.05 3.27
N VAL A 112 2.28 0.39 2.00
CA VAL A 112 3.01 -0.17 0.87
C VAL A 112 3.50 0.94 -0.05
N PRO A 113 4.55 0.72 -0.87
CA PRO A 113 5.04 1.72 -1.81
C PRO A 113 3.97 2.12 -2.83
N ASP A 114 3.37 1.14 -3.48
CA ASP A 114 2.27 1.33 -4.41
C ASP A 114 1.45 0.04 -4.55
N ARG A 115 0.41 0.06 -5.40
CA ARG A 115 -0.49 -1.08 -5.56
C ARG A 115 0.22 -2.34 -6.06
N SER A 116 1.26 -2.23 -6.88
CA SER A 116 1.94 -3.37 -7.52
C SER A 116 2.66 -4.24 -6.50
N HIS A 117 3.01 -3.66 -5.34
CA HIS A 117 3.56 -4.40 -4.21
C HIS A 117 2.52 -5.35 -3.61
N ILE A 118 1.21 -5.04 -3.69
CA ILE A 118 0.14 -5.95 -3.31
C ILE A 118 -0.30 -6.80 -4.51
N SER A 119 -0.55 -6.21 -5.67
CA SER A 119 -0.79 -6.92 -6.92
C SER A 119 -0.79 -5.95 -8.10
N GLY A 120 -0.14 -6.35 -9.20
CA GLY A 120 -0.29 -5.66 -10.49
C GLY A 120 -1.61 -5.96 -11.20
N ASP A 121 -2.28 -7.07 -10.85
CA ASP A 121 -3.62 -7.40 -11.35
C ASP A 121 -4.69 -6.64 -10.56
N ASP A 122 -5.59 -5.97 -11.28
CA ASP A 122 -6.60 -5.07 -10.71
C ASP A 122 -7.63 -5.81 -9.86
N ARG A 123 -8.03 -7.01 -10.27
CA ARG A 123 -9.03 -7.81 -9.57
C ARG A 123 -8.47 -8.38 -8.28
N ALA A 124 -7.24 -8.90 -8.32
CA ALA A 124 -6.54 -9.37 -7.15
C ALA A 124 -6.26 -8.22 -6.18
N TYR A 125 -5.78 -7.06 -6.67
CA TYR A 125 -5.59 -5.89 -5.81
C TYR A 125 -6.89 -5.45 -5.13
N LEU A 126 -7.99 -5.38 -5.89
CA LEU A 126 -9.31 -5.05 -5.35
C LEU A 126 -9.74 -6.02 -4.25
N ALA A 127 -9.61 -7.32 -4.48
CA ALA A 127 -9.94 -8.34 -3.49
C ALA A 127 -9.12 -8.19 -2.20
N GLU A 128 -7.84 -7.83 -2.31
CA GLU A 128 -6.97 -7.62 -1.14
C GLU A 128 -7.32 -6.36 -0.35
N ILE A 129 -7.61 -5.22 -1.00
CA ILE A 129 -8.02 -4.02 -0.26
C ILE A 129 -9.39 -4.21 0.41
N GLU A 130 -10.30 -4.98 -0.21
CA GLU A 130 -11.58 -5.36 0.39
C GLU A 130 -11.37 -6.27 1.60
N PHE A 131 -10.51 -7.28 1.49
CA PHE A 131 -10.12 -8.12 2.62
C PHE A 131 -9.62 -7.27 3.80
N VAL A 132 -8.74 -6.29 3.53
CA VAL A 132 -8.20 -5.40 4.57
C VAL A 132 -9.32 -4.55 5.19
N GLY A 133 -10.18 -3.94 4.37
CA GLY A 133 -11.27 -3.09 4.83
C GLY A 133 -12.35 -3.83 5.64
N GLU A 134 -12.71 -5.07 5.26
CA GLU A 134 -13.62 -5.94 6.02
C GLU A 134 -13.16 -6.19 7.45
N ARG A 135 -11.83 -6.19 7.67
CA ARG A 135 -11.19 -6.39 8.97
C ARG A 135 -10.97 -5.09 9.72
N GLN A 136 -11.61 -4.01 9.27
CA GLN A 136 -11.54 -2.69 9.88
C GLN A 136 -10.10 -2.15 9.91
N CYS A 137 -9.27 -2.61 8.98
CA CYS A 137 -7.91 -2.14 8.77
C CYS A 137 -7.87 -1.21 7.54
N PHE A 138 -6.85 -0.38 7.44
CA PHE A 138 -6.66 0.52 6.29
C PHE A 138 -5.47 0.13 5.41
N THR A 139 -5.55 0.50 4.12
CA THR A 139 -4.42 0.37 3.17
C THR A 139 -3.91 1.75 2.77
N ALA A 140 -2.65 2.05 3.06
CA ALA A 140 -2.00 3.30 2.68
C ALA A 140 -0.91 3.04 1.62
N LEU A 141 -0.90 3.87 0.58
CA LEU A 141 0.08 3.82 -0.50
C LEU A 141 0.98 5.05 -0.42
N LEU A 142 2.29 4.87 -0.58
CA LEU A 142 3.22 6.00 -0.72
C LEU A 142 3.00 6.72 -2.07
N VAL A 143 2.76 5.95 -3.13
CA VAL A 143 2.37 6.43 -4.46
C VAL A 143 0.95 5.93 -4.76
N PRO A 144 -0.04 6.83 -4.94
CA PRO A 144 -1.42 6.44 -5.16
C PRO A 144 -1.62 5.78 -6.53
N GLU A 145 -2.73 5.06 -6.69
CA GLU A 145 -3.04 4.32 -7.92
C GLU A 145 -3.10 5.21 -9.17
N SER A 146 -3.44 6.49 -8.99
CA SER A 146 -3.53 7.50 -10.07
C SER A 146 -2.18 8.04 -10.55
N GLU A 147 -1.08 7.71 -9.89
CA GLU A 147 0.28 8.21 -10.21
C GLU A 147 1.22 7.12 -10.75
N LEU A 148 0.67 5.93 -11.04
CA LEU A 148 1.38 4.80 -11.66
C LEU A 148 1.33 4.82 -13.18
#